data_AF-A0A8C6ACQ6-F1
#
_entry.id   AF-A0A8C6ACQ6-F1
#
_cell.length_a   1.000
_cell.length_b   1.000
_cell.length_c   1.000
_cell.angle_alpha   90.00
_cell.angle_beta   90.00
_cell.angle_gamma   90.00
#
_symmetry.space_group_name_H-M   'P 1'
#
loop_
_entity.id
_entity.type
_entity.pdbx_description
1 polymer ?
#
loop_
_entity_poly.entity_id
_entity_poly.type
_entity_poly.pdbx_seq_one_letter_code
_entity_poly.pdbx_strand_id
1 'polypeptide(L)'
;MSNYYGNIVVKMENNIMFYFKINIRKAVKLHSWTPKTTKSLLLIGTSTQVCLAYVLDDGTVQLKEYPLDLEVKSVTHLEKDNCPYRAFHNNISHMFYFLDKGNVLSIWAQIVYPENFGLHIIMEQYGPKILEWKQSINYEIALGHCSKSLAITFSQSVNYEAVDDYHKDENMGIVLIQLRPSEYAKTCPIAQKVRMILQLCCFLFFFRFLNKECIHHDFSYVIDKSYLRDKPPKNLKISYNWSQYGCPLRLDSREEFQPFIQLFDDNGFIEDIQVNFILWEIHGRHDYSFTKTMKQSGCLNEAQTWKTMTELNKDVPLEDVWGPENYRTCFSYAVGKPGDLSQPYEIINSSNNNHIYWPMGHSGMYIFRVKILDPNYSFCNLMAIFAIETYGVIPSPSFYLVASILFVLMLLFFTILVLSYFQYMRVYRYYIYKPLNKPPGKQKKN
;
A
#
# COMPACT_ATOMS: atom_id res chain seq x y z
N MET A 1 -24.10 -38.36 -3.54
CA MET A 1 -23.04 -37.66 -2.79
C MET A 1 -21.87 -37.36 -3.72
N SER A 2 -21.23 -36.20 -3.58
CA SER A 2 -20.04 -35.81 -4.36
C SER A 2 -18.83 -35.76 -3.43
N ASN A 3 -17.71 -36.35 -3.83
CA ASN A 3 -16.44 -36.10 -3.13
C ASN A 3 -15.75 -34.83 -3.66
N TYR A 4 -14.69 -34.41 -2.98
CA TYR A 4 -13.85 -33.27 -3.35
C TYR A 4 -13.15 -33.43 -4.73
N TYR A 5 -13.12 -34.65 -5.27
CA TYR A 5 -12.46 -35.02 -6.52
C TYR A 5 -13.42 -35.09 -7.72
N GLY A 6 -14.68 -34.67 -7.53
CA GLY A 6 -15.69 -34.67 -8.58
C GLY A 6 -16.25 -36.07 -8.90
N ASN A 7 -16.00 -37.08 -8.07
CA ASN A 7 -16.67 -38.37 -8.17
C ASN A 7 -18.03 -38.27 -7.52
N ILE A 8 -19.07 -38.72 -8.22
CA ILE A 8 -20.44 -38.66 -7.76
C ILE A 8 -20.99 -40.08 -7.75
N VAL A 9 -21.42 -40.51 -6.56
CA VAL A 9 -22.11 -41.79 -6.36
C VAL A 9 -23.54 -41.51 -5.95
N VAL A 10 -24.47 -42.09 -6.68
CA VAL A 10 -25.90 -42.03 -6.41
C VAL A 10 -26.38 -43.41 -6.04
N LYS A 11 -26.86 -43.56 -4.81
CA LYS A 11 -27.47 -44.80 -4.33
C LYS A 11 -28.99 -44.63 -4.33
N MET A 12 -29.68 -45.52 -5.05
CA MET A 12 -31.14 -45.58 -5.10
C MET A 12 -31.70 -46.36 -3.91
N GLU A 13 -33.01 -46.21 -3.63
CA GLU A 13 -33.70 -46.94 -2.56
C GLU A 13 -33.63 -48.46 -2.72
N ASN A 14 -33.67 -48.95 -3.97
CA ASN A 14 -33.53 -50.37 -4.30
C ASN A 14 -32.08 -50.89 -4.26
N ASN A 15 -31.17 -50.16 -3.60
CA ASN A 15 -29.75 -50.45 -3.46
C ASN A 15 -28.94 -50.48 -4.77
N ILE A 16 -29.52 -50.04 -5.89
CA ILE A 16 -28.75 -49.84 -7.12
C ILE A 16 -27.88 -48.59 -6.97
N MET A 17 -26.60 -48.71 -7.32
CA MET A 17 -25.66 -47.61 -7.29
C MET A 17 -25.25 -47.20 -8.70
N PHE A 18 -25.18 -45.90 -8.92
CA PHE A 18 -24.67 -45.28 -10.13
C PHE A 18 -23.47 -44.42 -9.81
N TYR A 19 -22.47 -44.49 -10.67
CA TYR A 19 -21.28 -43.65 -10.63
C TYR A 19 -21.23 -42.75 -11.87
N PHE A 20 -20.87 -41.50 -11.65
CA PHE A 20 -20.42 -40.61 -12.71
C PHE A 20 -19.37 -39.65 -12.17
N LYS A 21 -18.59 -39.08 -13.08
CA LYS A 21 -17.60 -38.06 -12.76
C LYS A 21 -18.08 -36.72 -13.24
N ILE A 22 -17.75 -35.66 -12.53
CA ILE A 22 -18.07 -34.29 -12.94
C ILE A 22 -17.56 -34.05 -14.38
N ASN A 23 -18.34 -33.34 -15.17
CA ASN A 23 -18.15 -33.13 -16.61
C ASN A 23 -18.38 -34.36 -17.52
N ILE A 24 -18.57 -35.58 -17.00
CA ILE A 24 -18.97 -36.76 -17.80
C ILE A 24 -20.48 -36.93 -17.75
N ARG A 25 -21.15 -36.87 -18.91
CA ARG A 25 -22.62 -37.00 -19.00
C ARG A 25 -23.15 -38.42 -18.80
N LYS A 26 -22.31 -39.44 -19.00
CA LYS A 26 -22.72 -40.86 -18.96
C LYS A 26 -22.48 -41.44 -17.57
N ALA A 27 -23.55 -41.84 -16.91
CA ALA A 27 -23.50 -42.61 -15.67
C ALA A 27 -23.30 -44.11 -15.95
N VAL A 28 -22.61 -44.79 -15.03
CA VAL A 28 -22.33 -46.22 -15.07
C VAL A 28 -22.97 -46.88 -13.86
N LYS A 29 -23.67 -47.98 -14.09
CA LYS A 29 -24.25 -48.79 -13.02
C LYS A 29 -23.15 -49.62 -12.37
N LEU A 30 -22.99 -49.51 -11.06
CA LEU A 30 -22.04 -50.30 -10.28
C LEU A 30 -22.62 -51.68 -9.93
N HIS A 31 -21.76 -52.61 -9.51
CA HIS A 31 -22.22 -53.94 -9.08
C HIS A 31 -23.11 -53.85 -7.84
N SER A 32 -24.06 -54.78 -7.71
CA SER A 32 -24.97 -54.86 -6.57
C SER A 32 -24.28 -55.57 -5.42
N TRP A 33 -23.95 -54.83 -4.36
CA TRP A 33 -23.31 -55.39 -3.16
C TRP A 33 -24.29 -55.80 -2.07
N THR A 34 -25.50 -55.25 -2.10
CA THR A 34 -26.57 -55.58 -1.15
C THR A 34 -27.83 -56.06 -1.88
N PRO A 35 -28.60 -57.00 -1.30
CA PRO A 35 -29.90 -57.37 -1.81
C PRO A 35 -30.84 -56.16 -1.87
N LYS A 36 -31.83 -56.17 -2.76
CA LYS A 36 -32.80 -55.06 -2.90
C LYS A 36 -33.64 -54.81 -1.63
N THR A 37 -33.72 -55.80 -0.75
CA THR A 37 -34.56 -55.80 0.47
C THR A 37 -33.82 -55.30 1.70
N THR A 38 -32.49 -55.35 1.73
CA THR A 38 -31.70 -54.97 2.90
C THR A 38 -31.61 -53.46 3.03
N LYS A 39 -31.92 -52.89 4.19
CA LYS A 39 -31.72 -51.46 4.43
C LYS A 39 -30.23 -51.18 4.52
N SER A 40 -29.72 -50.35 3.61
CA SER A 40 -28.33 -49.88 3.64
C SER A 40 -28.24 -48.37 3.47
N LEU A 41 -27.08 -47.81 3.80
CA LEU A 41 -26.77 -46.40 3.68
C LEU A 41 -25.35 -46.25 3.11
N LEU A 42 -25.17 -45.29 2.21
CA LEU A 42 -23.86 -44.91 1.72
C LEU A 42 -23.32 -43.77 2.58
N LEU A 43 -22.10 -43.93 3.10
CA LEU A 43 -21.41 -42.96 3.91
C LEU A 43 -20.09 -42.58 3.23
N ILE A 44 -19.67 -41.32 3.35
CA ILE A 44 -18.36 -40.85 2.88
C ILE A 44 -17.60 -40.33 4.10
N GLY A 45 -16.45 -40.94 4.37
CA GLY A 45 -15.55 -40.53 5.43
C GLY A 45 -14.77 -39.26 5.09
N THR A 46 -14.12 -38.68 6.10
CA THR A 46 -13.27 -37.48 5.97
C THR A 46 -12.06 -37.69 5.06
N SER A 47 -11.60 -38.93 4.91
CA SER A 47 -10.54 -39.38 3.99
C SER A 47 -11.04 -39.60 2.55
N THR A 48 -12.30 -39.26 2.23
CA THR A 48 -13.00 -39.60 0.98
C THR A 48 -13.19 -41.09 0.70
N GLN A 49 -12.91 -41.95 1.68
CA GLN A 49 -13.28 -43.37 1.63
C GLN A 49 -14.81 -43.51 1.65
N VAL A 50 -15.33 -44.34 0.74
CA VAL A 50 -16.75 -44.64 0.65
C VAL A 50 -17.03 -45.90 1.45
N CYS A 51 -18.03 -45.86 2.33
CA CYS A 51 -18.44 -47.01 3.14
C CYS A 51 -19.91 -47.30 2.93
N LEU A 52 -20.27 -48.59 2.98
CA LEU A 52 -21.63 -49.08 3.02
C LEU A 52 -21.95 -49.51 4.45
N ALA A 53 -22.94 -48.87 5.07
CA ALA A 53 -23.54 -49.34 6.29
C ALA A 53 -24.78 -50.17 5.94
N TYR A 54 -24.90 -51.39 6.45
CA TYR A 54 -26.10 -52.21 6.30
C TYR A 54 -26.63 -52.64 7.66
N VAL A 55 -27.95 -52.68 7.76
CA VAL A 55 -28.68 -53.15 8.93
C VAL A 55 -29.01 -54.62 8.71
N LEU A 56 -28.51 -55.48 9.59
CA LEU A 56 -28.81 -56.91 9.60
C LEU A 56 -30.17 -57.16 10.27
N ASP A 57 -30.76 -58.33 10.04
CA ASP A 57 -32.10 -58.69 10.55
C ASP A 57 -32.16 -58.73 12.09
N ASP A 58 -31.01 -58.86 12.75
CA ASP A 58 -30.83 -58.78 14.21
C ASP A 58 -30.72 -57.34 14.75
N GLY A 59 -30.85 -56.33 13.89
CA GLY A 59 -30.75 -54.92 14.22
C GLY A 59 -29.31 -54.41 14.36
N THR A 60 -28.28 -55.25 14.14
CA THR A 60 -26.89 -54.81 14.18
C THR A 60 -26.51 -54.06 12.90
N VAL A 61 -25.77 -52.96 13.06
CA VAL A 61 -25.25 -52.16 11.94
C VAL A 61 -23.82 -52.56 11.67
N GLN A 62 -23.54 -53.03 10.46
CA GLN A 62 -22.17 -53.30 10.02
C GLN A 62 -21.74 -52.29 8.97
N LEU A 63 -20.50 -51.81 9.09
CA LEU A 63 -19.87 -50.91 8.15
C LEU A 63 -18.82 -51.69 7.35
N LYS A 64 -18.90 -51.62 6.02
CA LYS A 64 -17.85 -52.14 5.13
C LYS A 64 -17.32 -51.04 4.23
N GLU A 65 -16.01 -51.04 4.03
CA GLU A 65 -15.37 -50.19 3.03
C GLU A 65 -15.82 -50.62 1.64
N TYR A 66 -16.21 -49.64 0.82
CA TYR A 66 -16.65 -49.84 -0.54
C TYR A 66 -15.51 -49.43 -1.50
N PRO A 67 -14.91 -50.38 -2.24
CA PRO A 67 -13.75 -50.11 -3.08
C PRO A 67 -14.15 -49.45 -4.40
N LEU A 68 -14.59 -48.19 -4.33
CA LEU A 68 -15.16 -47.45 -5.46
C LEU A 68 -14.24 -47.44 -6.69
N ASP A 69 -12.94 -47.21 -6.52
CA ASP A 69 -12.00 -47.16 -7.65
C ASP A 69 -11.85 -48.49 -8.38
N LEU A 70 -11.86 -49.62 -7.64
CA LEU A 70 -11.79 -50.96 -8.23
C LEU A 70 -13.10 -51.28 -8.97
N GLU A 71 -14.24 -50.92 -8.37
CA GLU A 71 -15.56 -51.09 -8.96
C GLU A 71 -15.71 -50.30 -10.27
N VAL A 72 -15.32 -49.03 -10.26
CA VAL A 72 -15.34 -48.19 -11.46
C VAL A 72 -14.44 -48.80 -12.54
N LYS A 73 -13.19 -49.18 -12.21
CA LYS A 73 -12.28 -49.83 -13.16
C LYS A 73 -12.88 -51.10 -13.74
N SER A 74 -13.48 -51.96 -12.91
CA SER A 74 -14.12 -53.20 -13.33
C SER A 74 -15.24 -52.97 -14.35
N VAL A 75 -16.17 -52.04 -14.05
CA VAL A 75 -17.30 -51.80 -14.97
C VAL A 75 -16.83 -51.09 -16.25
N THR A 76 -15.88 -50.16 -16.15
CA THR A 76 -15.34 -49.45 -17.33
C THR A 76 -14.43 -50.31 -18.21
N HIS A 77 -13.87 -51.41 -17.68
CA HIS A 77 -13.05 -52.33 -18.46
C HIS A 77 -13.83 -52.96 -19.61
N LEU A 78 -15.10 -53.30 -19.37
CA LEU A 78 -16.02 -53.82 -20.38
C LEU A 78 -16.33 -52.78 -21.47
N GLU A 79 -16.30 -51.49 -21.14
CA GLU A 79 -16.53 -50.39 -22.08
C GLU A 79 -15.25 -49.95 -22.83
N LYS A 80 -14.07 -50.55 -22.55
CA LYS A 80 -12.74 -50.10 -23.03
C LYS A 80 -12.45 -48.61 -22.74
N ASP A 81 -13.08 -48.06 -21.70
CA ASP A 81 -13.00 -46.64 -21.31
C ASP A 81 -11.73 -46.39 -20.46
N ASN A 82 -10.56 -46.45 -21.10
CA ASN A 82 -9.26 -46.23 -20.48
C ASN A 82 -8.91 -44.74 -20.46
N CYS A 83 -8.26 -44.29 -19.38
CA CYS A 83 -7.79 -42.92 -19.31
C CYS A 83 -6.71 -42.65 -20.37
N PRO A 84 -6.84 -41.57 -21.17
CA PRO A 84 -5.87 -41.28 -22.22
C PRO A 84 -4.54 -40.71 -21.66
N TYR A 85 -4.49 -40.31 -20.39
CA TYR A 85 -3.28 -39.83 -19.72
C TYR A 85 -2.95 -40.63 -18.44
N ARG A 86 -1.68 -40.60 -18.03
CA ARG A 86 -1.18 -41.24 -16.82
C ARG A 86 -1.09 -40.29 -15.64
N ALA A 87 -0.69 -39.04 -15.88
CA ALA A 87 -0.55 -38.03 -14.84
C ALA A 87 -0.83 -36.62 -15.36
N PHE A 88 -1.32 -35.77 -14.45
CA PHE A 88 -1.52 -34.34 -14.69
C PHE A 88 -0.99 -33.57 -13.47
N HIS A 89 0.13 -32.88 -13.65
CA HIS A 89 0.83 -32.14 -12.61
C HIS A 89 0.73 -30.63 -12.85
N ASN A 90 0.81 -29.83 -11.79
CA ASN A 90 0.87 -28.38 -11.86
C ASN A 90 1.50 -27.79 -10.60
N ASN A 91 1.84 -26.51 -10.63
CA ASN A 91 2.34 -25.75 -9.47
C ASN A 91 1.29 -24.82 -8.83
N ILE A 92 0.00 -25.06 -9.07
CA ILE A 92 -1.08 -24.24 -8.52
C ILE A 92 -1.36 -24.72 -7.10
N SER A 93 -0.75 -24.04 -6.12
CA SER A 93 -0.89 -24.36 -4.69
C SER A 93 -2.11 -23.69 -4.05
N HIS A 94 -2.49 -22.50 -4.52
CA HIS A 94 -3.56 -21.70 -3.94
C HIS A 94 -4.75 -21.56 -4.89
N MET A 95 -5.95 -21.36 -4.33
CA MET A 95 -7.15 -21.09 -5.13
C MET A 95 -7.26 -19.62 -5.52
N PHE A 96 -6.66 -18.72 -4.74
CA PHE A 96 -6.70 -17.27 -4.94
C PHE A 96 -5.28 -16.74 -5.10
N TYR A 97 -5.08 -15.92 -6.13
CA TYR A 97 -3.85 -15.18 -6.39
C TYR A 97 -4.21 -13.70 -6.58
N PHE A 98 -3.42 -12.84 -5.96
CA PHE A 98 -3.56 -11.40 -6.10
C PHE A 98 -2.46 -10.88 -7.01
N LEU A 99 -2.83 -10.08 -8.00
CA LEU A 99 -1.90 -9.47 -8.94
C LEU A 99 -2.10 -7.96 -8.92
N ASP A 100 -1.03 -7.21 -8.69
CA ASP A 100 -1.04 -5.76 -8.79
C ASP A 100 -0.33 -5.31 -10.08
N LYS A 101 -0.35 -4.02 -10.38
CA LYS A 101 0.35 -3.46 -11.54
C LYS A 101 1.83 -3.80 -11.48
N GLY A 102 2.42 -4.11 -12.63
CA GLY A 102 3.82 -4.52 -12.73
C GLY A 102 4.12 -5.93 -12.22
N ASN A 103 3.23 -6.57 -11.46
CA ASN A 103 3.43 -7.94 -11.00
C ASN A 103 3.24 -8.95 -12.13
N VAL A 104 4.02 -10.02 -12.06
CA VAL A 104 4.00 -11.11 -13.03
C VAL A 104 3.77 -12.42 -12.30
N LEU A 105 2.75 -13.18 -12.73
CA LEU A 105 2.48 -14.51 -12.20
C LEU A 105 2.82 -15.57 -13.25
N SER A 106 3.67 -16.53 -12.90
CA SER A 106 3.99 -17.67 -13.76
C SER A 106 3.53 -18.99 -13.15
N ILE A 107 2.76 -19.74 -13.93
CA ILE A 107 2.28 -21.08 -13.58
C ILE A 107 2.69 -22.09 -14.65
N TRP A 108 2.74 -23.36 -14.28
CA TRP A 108 2.94 -24.45 -15.23
C TRP A 108 2.03 -25.62 -14.93
N ALA A 109 1.69 -26.34 -16.01
CA ALA A 109 1.00 -27.63 -15.94
C ALA A 109 1.68 -28.61 -16.89
N GLN A 110 1.72 -29.88 -16.51
CA GLN A 110 2.33 -30.96 -17.27
C GLN A 110 1.37 -32.13 -17.39
N ILE A 111 1.21 -32.66 -18.59
CA ILE A 111 0.44 -33.86 -18.88
C ILE A 111 1.36 -34.96 -19.41
N VAL A 112 1.27 -36.15 -18.81
CA VAL A 112 2.03 -37.34 -19.20
C VAL A 112 1.07 -38.38 -19.75
N TYR A 113 1.29 -38.85 -20.96
CA TYR A 113 0.39 -39.76 -21.67
C TYR A 113 1.16 -40.78 -22.53
N PRO A 114 0.57 -41.94 -22.86
CA PRO A 114 1.20 -42.91 -23.76
C PRO A 114 1.36 -42.33 -25.18
N GLU A 115 2.34 -42.82 -25.92
CA GLU A 115 2.46 -42.47 -27.35
C GLU A 115 1.15 -42.75 -28.12
N ASN A 116 0.89 -41.96 -29.17
CA ASN A 116 -0.27 -42.02 -30.08
C ASN A 116 -1.59 -41.35 -29.64
N PHE A 117 -1.70 -40.79 -28.42
CA PHE A 117 -2.92 -40.08 -28.00
C PHE A 117 -2.97 -38.59 -28.38
N GLY A 118 -1.82 -37.95 -28.61
CA GLY A 118 -1.77 -36.55 -29.07
C GLY A 118 -2.40 -35.51 -28.13
N LEU A 119 -2.46 -35.77 -26.82
CA LEU A 119 -3.13 -34.88 -25.85
C LEU A 119 -2.47 -33.51 -25.73
N HIS A 120 -3.22 -32.53 -25.25
CA HIS A 120 -2.73 -31.19 -24.94
C HIS A 120 -3.45 -30.62 -23.71
N ILE A 121 -2.94 -29.50 -23.20
CA ILE A 121 -3.50 -28.79 -22.06
C ILE A 121 -4.30 -27.60 -22.60
N ILE A 122 -5.56 -27.50 -22.19
CA ILE A 122 -6.46 -26.41 -22.54
C ILE A 122 -6.50 -25.44 -21.36
N MET A 123 -6.26 -24.16 -21.63
CA MET A 123 -6.48 -23.06 -20.69
C MET A 123 -7.77 -22.33 -21.09
N GLU A 124 -8.70 -22.24 -20.14
CA GLU A 124 -9.95 -21.48 -20.25
C GLU A 124 -9.89 -20.29 -19.28
N GLN A 125 -10.12 -19.09 -19.81
CA GLN A 125 -10.21 -17.86 -19.03
C GLN A 125 -11.67 -17.39 -19.03
N TYR A 126 -12.17 -17.06 -17.85
CA TYR A 126 -13.50 -16.49 -17.66
C TYR A 126 -13.39 -15.18 -16.88
N GLY A 127 -14.18 -14.19 -17.28
CA GLY A 127 -14.16 -12.85 -16.68
C GLY A 127 -13.66 -11.78 -17.67
N PRO A 128 -13.31 -10.59 -17.15
CA PRO A 128 -12.89 -9.46 -17.98
C PRO A 128 -11.50 -9.71 -18.59
N LYS A 129 -11.27 -9.15 -19.79
CA LYS A 129 -10.01 -9.28 -20.53
C LYS A 129 -8.98 -8.23 -20.08
N ILE A 130 -8.58 -8.31 -18.82
CA ILE A 130 -7.69 -7.33 -18.16
C ILE A 130 -6.23 -7.79 -18.03
N LEU A 131 -5.96 -9.06 -18.35
CA LEU A 131 -4.63 -9.67 -18.27
C LEU A 131 -4.15 -10.07 -19.66
N GLU A 132 -2.90 -9.73 -19.94
CA GLU A 132 -2.13 -10.33 -21.02
C GLU A 132 -1.48 -11.61 -20.51
N TRP A 133 -1.33 -12.58 -21.41
CA TRP A 133 -0.64 -13.82 -21.07
C TRP A 133 0.22 -14.30 -22.23
N LYS A 134 1.35 -14.90 -21.87
CA LYS A 134 2.27 -15.57 -22.79
C LYS A 134 2.33 -17.04 -22.42
N GLN A 135 2.37 -17.90 -23.43
CA GLN A 135 2.54 -19.34 -23.23
C GLN A 135 3.81 -19.86 -23.87
N SER A 136 4.42 -20.82 -23.20
CA SER A 136 5.52 -21.62 -23.71
C SER A 136 5.15 -23.10 -23.56
N ILE A 137 5.39 -23.89 -24.61
CA ILE A 137 5.06 -25.31 -24.65
C ILE A 137 6.35 -26.09 -24.87
N ASN A 138 6.66 -26.98 -23.93
CA ASN A 138 7.76 -27.92 -24.05
C ASN A 138 7.20 -29.34 -24.21
N TYR A 139 7.85 -30.11 -25.07
CA TYR A 139 7.45 -31.47 -25.40
C TYR A 139 8.63 -32.42 -25.31
N GLU A 140 8.43 -33.54 -24.63
CA GLU A 140 9.45 -34.56 -24.40
C GLU A 140 8.86 -35.95 -24.62
N ILE A 141 9.69 -36.88 -25.11
CA ILE A 141 9.32 -38.30 -25.28
C ILE A 141 10.38 -39.13 -24.56
N ALA A 142 9.93 -40.03 -23.69
CA ALA A 142 10.80 -40.99 -23.01
C ALA A 142 10.03 -42.28 -22.71
N LEU A 143 10.67 -43.44 -22.97
CA LEU A 143 10.19 -44.76 -22.54
C LEU A 143 8.73 -45.09 -22.94
N GLY A 144 8.31 -44.74 -24.16
CA GLY A 144 6.93 -44.99 -24.63
C GLY A 144 5.88 -44.00 -24.11
N HIS A 145 6.33 -42.93 -23.44
CA HIS A 145 5.49 -41.88 -22.90
C HIS A 145 5.86 -40.51 -23.47
N CYS A 146 4.83 -39.73 -23.77
CA CYS A 146 4.91 -38.34 -24.15
C CYS A 146 4.62 -37.47 -22.92
N SER A 147 5.42 -36.43 -22.73
CA SER A 147 5.19 -35.37 -21.75
C SER A 147 5.02 -34.04 -22.45
N LYS A 148 3.97 -33.30 -22.11
CA LYS A 148 3.76 -31.90 -22.54
C LYS A 148 3.67 -31.01 -21.34
N SER A 149 4.55 -30.02 -21.28
CA SER A 149 4.57 -28.98 -20.25
C SER A 149 4.12 -27.66 -20.88
N LEU A 150 3.12 -27.03 -20.28
CA LEU A 150 2.63 -25.70 -20.63
C LEU A 150 3.00 -24.75 -19.49
N ALA A 151 3.85 -23.76 -19.78
CA ALA A 151 4.15 -22.65 -18.89
C ALA A 151 3.37 -21.42 -19.36
N ILE A 152 2.69 -20.74 -18.44
CA ILE A 152 1.87 -19.56 -18.71
C ILE A 152 2.32 -18.44 -17.78
N THR A 153 2.56 -17.27 -18.35
CA THR A 153 2.92 -16.06 -17.62
C THR A 153 1.85 -15.01 -17.83
N PHE A 154 1.22 -14.56 -16.74
CA PHE A 154 0.22 -13.49 -16.71
C PHE A 154 0.87 -12.17 -16.31
N SER A 155 0.51 -11.10 -17.01
CA SER A 155 0.98 -9.75 -16.75
C SER A 155 -0.08 -8.72 -17.14
N GLN A 156 0.04 -7.52 -16.57
CA GLN A 156 -0.71 -6.35 -17.02
C GLN A 156 0.26 -5.27 -17.48
N SER A 157 0.08 -4.78 -18.70
CA SER A 157 0.98 -3.83 -19.36
C SER A 157 0.28 -2.53 -19.79
N VAL A 158 -0.97 -2.32 -19.37
CA VAL A 158 -1.75 -1.13 -19.73
C VAL A 158 -1.15 0.10 -19.06
N ASN A 159 -0.87 1.14 -19.85
CA ASN A 159 -0.45 2.44 -19.35
C ASN A 159 -1.69 3.32 -19.11
N TYR A 160 -1.86 3.78 -17.86
CA TYR A 160 -2.97 4.59 -17.40
C TYR A 160 -2.67 6.10 -17.33
N GLU A 161 -1.48 6.57 -17.70
CA GLU A 161 -1.07 7.99 -17.64
C GLU A 161 -1.95 8.95 -18.45
N ALA A 162 -2.59 8.46 -19.52
CA ALA A 162 -3.42 9.25 -20.42
C ALA A 162 -4.92 8.95 -20.30
N VAL A 163 -5.31 8.08 -19.36
CA VAL A 163 -6.70 7.63 -19.20
C VAL A 163 -7.33 8.38 -18.04
N ASP A 164 -8.45 9.05 -18.31
CA ASP A 164 -9.25 9.69 -17.27
C ASP A 164 -10.01 8.62 -16.46
N ASP A 165 -9.78 8.59 -15.15
CA ASP A 165 -10.43 7.71 -14.18
C ASP A 165 -10.34 6.22 -14.57
N TYR A 166 -9.15 5.65 -14.37
CA TYR A 166 -8.88 4.25 -14.66
C TYR A 166 -9.41 3.30 -13.58
N HIS A 167 -9.91 3.80 -12.45
CA HIS A 167 -10.50 2.99 -11.37
C HIS A 167 -11.89 2.44 -11.71
N LYS A 168 -12.42 2.73 -12.91
CA LYS A 168 -13.63 2.09 -13.42
C LYS A 168 -13.52 0.56 -13.35
N ASP A 169 -14.62 -0.08 -12.96
CA ASP A 169 -14.78 -1.54 -12.80
C ASP A 169 -14.36 -2.37 -14.04
N GLU A 170 -14.15 -1.74 -15.19
CA GLU A 170 -13.68 -2.40 -16.41
C GLU A 170 -12.18 -2.79 -16.35
N ASN A 171 -11.38 -2.10 -15.53
CA ASN A 171 -9.92 -2.30 -15.45
C ASN A 171 -9.47 -3.20 -14.29
N MET A 172 -10.34 -3.40 -13.30
CA MET A 172 -10.12 -4.30 -12.17
C MET A 172 -11.13 -5.43 -12.21
N GLY A 173 -10.80 -6.55 -11.58
CA GLY A 173 -11.78 -7.63 -11.49
C GLY A 173 -11.20 -8.96 -11.14
N ILE A 174 -12.10 -9.93 -11.21
CA ILE A 174 -11.82 -11.32 -10.88
C ILE A 174 -11.79 -12.12 -12.18
N VAL A 175 -10.67 -12.75 -12.45
CA VAL A 175 -10.46 -13.64 -13.60
C VAL A 175 -10.34 -15.07 -13.10
N LEU A 176 -11.24 -15.94 -13.55
CA LEU A 176 -11.15 -17.38 -13.27
C LEU A 176 -10.36 -18.03 -14.39
N ILE A 177 -9.27 -18.71 -14.04
CA ILE A 177 -8.47 -19.48 -14.96
C ILE A 177 -8.60 -20.96 -14.63
N GLN A 178 -8.99 -21.74 -15.63
CA GLN A 178 -9.11 -23.18 -15.54
C GLN A 178 -8.14 -23.83 -16.52
N LEU A 179 -7.27 -24.74 -16.06
CA LEU A 179 -6.53 -25.62 -16.98
C LEU A 179 -7.16 -27.01 -16.96
N ARG A 180 -7.17 -27.70 -18.10
CA ARG A 180 -7.65 -29.07 -18.16
C ARG A 180 -6.97 -29.85 -19.27
N PRO A 181 -6.84 -31.18 -19.13
CA PRO A 181 -6.52 -32.04 -20.27
C PRO A 181 -7.54 -31.87 -21.40
N SER A 182 -7.09 -32.04 -22.64
CA SER A 182 -7.96 -32.04 -23.82
C SER A 182 -8.99 -33.16 -23.80
N GLU A 183 -8.62 -34.32 -23.24
CA GLU A 183 -9.49 -35.49 -23.11
C GLU A 183 -9.49 -36.01 -21.66
N TYR A 184 -10.64 -36.52 -21.23
CA TYR A 184 -10.85 -37.07 -19.91
C TYR A 184 -11.78 -38.28 -19.96
N ALA A 185 -11.52 -39.25 -19.08
CA ALA A 185 -12.30 -40.48 -18.94
C ALA A 185 -12.68 -40.71 -17.46
N LYS A 186 -13.64 -41.60 -17.24
CA LYS A 186 -14.15 -41.96 -15.90
C LYS A 186 -13.05 -42.55 -14.99
N THR A 187 -12.11 -43.27 -15.61
CA THR A 187 -10.98 -43.95 -14.98
C THR A 187 -9.77 -43.07 -14.74
N CYS A 188 -9.80 -41.81 -15.20
CA CYS A 188 -8.65 -40.92 -15.07
C CYS A 188 -8.33 -40.59 -13.62
N PRO A 189 -7.03 -40.46 -13.29
CA PRO A 189 -6.61 -40.03 -11.97
C PRO A 189 -7.13 -38.62 -11.67
N ILE A 190 -7.05 -38.26 -10.40
CA ILE A 190 -7.52 -36.98 -9.86
C ILE A 190 -6.80 -35.85 -10.59
N ALA A 191 -7.55 -34.99 -11.29
CA ALA A 191 -7.01 -33.70 -11.73
C ALA A 191 -6.89 -32.83 -10.48
N GLN A 192 -5.68 -32.72 -9.92
CA GLN A 192 -5.39 -31.82 -8.79
C GLN A 192 -5.78 -30.40 -9.19
N LYS A 193 -6.56 -29.72 -8.35
CA LYS A 193 -7.13 -28.37 -8.54
C LYS A 193 -6.47 -27.58 -9.67
N VAL A 194 -7.23 -27.36 -10.72
CA VAL A 194 -6.76 -26.61 -11.88
C VAL A 194 -7.64 -25.39 -12.12
N ARG A 195 -8.10 -24.78 -11.03
CA ARG A 195 -8.89 -23.56 -11.03
C ARG A 195 -8.20 -22.59 -10.09
N MET A 196 -7.86 -21.44 -10.63
CA MET A 196 -7.34 -20.33 -9.85
C MET A 196 -8.15 -19.09 -10.13
N ILE A 197 -8.33 -18.30 -9.09
CA ILE A 197 -9.02 -17.02 -9.13
C ILE A 197 -7.93 -15.96 -9.00
N LEU A 198 -7.78 -15.17 -10.06
CA LEU A 198 -6.91 -14.01 -10.08
C LEU A 198 -7.75 -12.80 -9.74
N GLN A 199 -7.39 -12.12 -8.67
CA GLN A 199 -8.00 -10.86 -8.29
C GLN A 199 -6.97 -9.76 -8.48
N LEU A 200 -7.28 -8.80 -9.36
CA LEU A 200 -6.54 -7.54 -9.39
C LEU A 200 -7.07 -6.67 -8.26
N CYS A 201 -6.30 -6.60 -7.16
CA CYS A 201 -6.69 -5.85 -5.98
C CYS A 201 -5.46 -5.50 -5.16
N CYS A 202 -5.67 -4.51 -4.29
CA CYS A 202 -4.70 -3.94 -3.39
C CYS A 202 -4.25 -4.92 -2.27
N PHE A 203 -2.95 -4.95 -1.96
CA PHE A 203 -2.43 -5.44 -0.70
C PHE A 203 -2.33 -4.31 0.34
N LEU A 204 -2.52 -4.62 1.62
CA LEU A 204 -2.27 -3.70 2.71
C LEU A 204 -0.77 -3.43 2.82
N PHE A 205 -0.33 -2.33 2.21
CA PHE A 205 1.03 -1.85 2.39
C PHE A 205 1.08 -0.83 3.51
N PHE A 206 2.10 -0.94 4.35
CA PHE A 206 2.35 0.02 5.41
C PHE A 206 3.59 0.84 5.09
N PHE A 207 3.45 2.16 5.24
CA PHE A 207 4.57 3.07 5.15
C PHE A 207 5.23 3.21 6.51
N ARG A 208 6.54 2.96 6.56
CA ARG A 208 7.34 3.21 7.76
C ARG A 208 8.41 4.25 7.43
N PHE A 209 8.29 5.42 8.05
CA PHE A 209 9.42 6.33 8.17
C PHE A 209 10.42 5.76 9.17
N LEU A 210 11.73 5.97 8.94
CA LEU A 210 12.79 5.51 9.83
C LEU A 210 12.52 5.99 11.27
N ASN A 211 12.03 5.08 12.13
CA ASN A 211 11.85 5.36 13.55
C ASN A 211 13.22 5.47 14.20
N LYS A 212 13.61 6.69 14.57
CA LYS A 212 14.50 6.88 15.71
C LYS A 212 13.71 6.57 16.98
N GLU A 213 14.33 5.92 17.96
CA GLU A 213 13.70 5.69 19.26
C GLU A 213 13.22 7.03 19.84
N CYS A 214 11.92 7.13 20.12
CA CYS A 214 11.29 8.34 20.63
C CYS A 214 10.52 8.04 21.91
N ILE A 215 10.47 9.01 22.82
CA ILE A 215 9.77 8.86 24.10
C ILE A 215 8.31 9.27 23.92
N HIS A 216 7.43 8.28 24.02
CA HIS A 216 5.98 8.49 23.99
C HIS A 216 5.54 9.28 25.22
N HIS A 217 4.85 10.40 24.99
CA HIS A 217 4.24 11.20 26.04
C HIS A 217 3.04 11.95 25.48
N ASP A 218 2.00 12.14 26.28
CA ASP A 218 0.82 12.86 25.83
C ASP A 218 1.10 14.36 25.81
N PHE A 219 0.91 14.98 24.64
CA PHE A 219 1.04 16.41 24.49
C PHE A 219 -0.02 16.97 23.53
N SER A 220 -0.29 18.26 23.70
CA SER A 220 -1.15 19.02 22.79
C SER A 220 -0.38 20.23 22.29
N TYR A 221 -0.58 20.59 21.03
CA TYR A 221 0.03 21.77 20.42
C TYR A 221 -1.04 22.70 19.85
N VAL A 222 -0.65 23.95 19.62
CA VAL A 222 -1.54 25.01 19.12
C VAL A 222 -0.99 25.53 17.81
N ILE A 223 -1.84 25.56 16.79
CA ILE A 223 -1.55 26.19 15.50
C ILE A 223 -2.16 27.59 15.51
N ASP A 224 -1.35 28.62 15.24
CA ASP A 224 -1.86 29.98 15.11
C ASP A 224 -2.78 30.10 13.89
N LYS A 225 -3.89 30.81 14.04
CA LYS A 225 -4.82 31.10 12.95
C LYS A 225 -4.18 31.73 11.72
N SER A 226 -3.08 32.48 11.88
CA SER A 226 -2.36 33.09 10.76
C SER A 226 -1.77 32.05 9.81
N TYR A 227 -1.49 30.84 10.30
CA TYR A 227 -0.86 29.76 9.55
C TYR A 227 -1.86 28.75 8.95
N LEU A 228 -3.15 28.93 9.21
CA LEU A 228 -4.21 28.06 8.69
C LEU A 228 -4.79 28.62 7.37
N ARG A 229 -5.05 27.74 6.40
CA ARG A 229 -5.56 28.07 5.05
C ARG A 229 -6.80 28.96 5.09
N ASP A 230 -7.77 28.61 5.93
CA ASP A 230 -9.07 29.30 6.03
C ASP A 230 -9.06 30.50 6.99
N LYS A 231 -7.92 30.80 7.62
CA LYS A 231 -7.75 31.88 8.61
C LYS A 231 -8.91 31.96 9.61
N PRO A 232 -9.18 30.88 10.37
CA PRO A 232 -10.28 30.84 11.32
C PRO A 232 -10.11 31.92 12.41
N PRO A 233 -11.19 32.31 13.11
CA PRO A 233 -11.12 33.38 14.10
C PRO A 233 -10.25 33.04 15.32
N LYS A 234 -10.06 31.75 15.61
CA LYS A 234 -9.35 31.23 16.79
C LYS A 234 -8.25 30.26 16.39
N ASN A 235 -7.23 30.18 17.24
CA ASN A 235 -6.15 29.21 17.10
C ASN A 235 -6.68 27.79 17.28
N LEU A 236 -6.07 26.84 16.58
CA LEU A 236 -6.49 25.44 16.60
C LEU A 236 -5.64 24.67 17.61
N LYS A 237 -6.27 24.07 18.62
CA LYS A 237 -5.60 23.22 19.62
C LYS A 237 -5.82 21.75 19.26
N ILE A 238 -4.74 20.97 19.20
CA ILE A 238 -4.75 19.59 18.71
C ILE A 238 -4.07 18.70 19.76
N SER A 239 -4.68 17.55 20.05
CA SER A 239 -4.05 16.48 20.83
C SER A 239 -3.30 15.55 19.90
N TYR A 240 -2.03 15.27 20.18
CA TYR A 240 -1.23 14.41 19.32
C TYR A 240 -1.60 12.94 19.50
N ASN A 241 -1.91 12.23 18.40
CA ASN A 241 -2.26 10.80 18.43
C ASN A 241 -1.08 9.94 17.97
N TRP A 242 -0.34 9.38 18.93
CA TRP A 242 0.81 8.51 18.66
C TRP A 242 0.48 7.26 17.85
N SER A 243 -0.69 6.65 18.06
CA SER A 243 -1.09 5.44 17.34
C SER A 243 -1.28 5.68 15.85
N GLN A 244 -1.61 6.93 15.48
CA GLN A 244 -1.90 7.31 14.11
C GLN A 244 -0.73 8.01 13.42
N TYR A 245 0.02 8.85 14.16
CA TYR A 245 1.04 9.74 13.57
C TYR A 245 2.47 9.25 13.76
N GLY A 246 2.69 8.26 14.63
CA GLY A 246 4.01 7.73 14.93
C GLY A 246 4.90 8.71 15.72
N CYS A 247 6.22 8.58 15.55
CA CYS A 247 7.20 9.48 16.17
C CYS A 247 7.40 10.73 15.30
N PRO A 248 7.28 11.96 15.86
CA PRO A 248 7.58 13.16 15.11
C PRO A 248 9.08 13.29 14.84
N LEU A 249 9.44 13.61 13.59
CA LEU A 249 10.80 13.89 13.18
C LEU A 249 11.18 15.32 13.59
N ARG A 250 12.25 15.47 14.37
CA ARG A 250 12.76 16.78 14.77
C ARG A 250 13.73 17.31 13.73
N LEU A 251 13.42 18.49 13.18
CA LEU A 251 14.21 19.16 12.16
C LEU A 251 14.46 20.62 12.54
N ASP A 252 15.62 21.16 12.20
CA ASP A 252 15.83 22.61 12.30
C ASP A 252 14.98 23.30 11.22
N SER A 253 14.36 24.43 11.55
CA SER A 253 13.49 25.17 10.62
C SER A 253 14.21 25.66 9.36
N ARG A 254 15.55 25.71 9.39
CA ARG A 254 16.41 26.06 8.25
C ARG A 254 16.77 24.87 7.36
N GLU A 255 16.54 23.64 7.83
CA GLU A 255 16.84 22.43 7.06
C GLU A 255 15.73 22.14 6.04
N GLU A 256 16.14 21.77 4.84
CA GLU A 256 15.25 21.29 3.79
C GLU A 256 15.02 19.78 3.97
N PHE A 257 13.77 19.33 3.83
CA PHE A 257 13.39 17.94 4.06
C PHE A 257 12.80 17.29 2.81
N GLN A 258 13.43 16.22 2.31
CA GLN A 258 12.84 15.36 1.28
C GLN A 258 12.27 14.10 1.96
N PRO A 259 10.95 13.87 1.87
CA PRO A 259 10.35 12.63 2.36
C PRO A 259 10.90 11.42 1.59
N PHE A 260 11.31 10.39 2.32
CA PHE A 260 11.74 9.11 1.78
C PHE A 260 10.76 8.02 2.22
N ILE A 261 10.23 7.27 1.26
CA ILE A 261 9.06 6.41 1.46
C ILE A 261 9.43 4.98 1.09
N GLN A 262 9.11 4.05 1.98
CA GLN A 262 9.41 2.63 1.85
C GLN A 262 8.12 1.80 1.92
N LEU A 263 8.00 0.82 1.04
CA LEU A 263 6.87 -0.09 0.95
C LEU A 263 7.15 -1.37 1.76
N PHE A 264 6.22 -1.77 2.61
CA PHE A 264 6.28 -2.99 3.41
C PHE A 264 5.03 -3.86 3.22
N ASP A 265 5.19 -5.18 3.17
CA ASP A 265 4.12 -6.19 3.29
C ASP A 265 4.19 -6.90 4.66
N ASP A 266 3.34 -7.91 4.86
CA ASP A 266 3.34 -8.77 6.04
C ASP A 266 4.66 -9.52 6.26
N ASN A 267 5.47 -9.70 5.20
CA ASN A 267 6.74 -10.42 5.22
C ASN A 267 7.95 -9.49 5.43
N GLY A 268 7.78 -8.18 5.32
CA GLY A 268 8.79 -7.18 5.60
C GLY A 268 8.94 -6.10 4.52
N PHE A 269 10.15 -5.59 4.37
CA PHE A 269 10.48 -4.55 3.39
C PHE A 269 10.41 -5.10 1.97
N ILE A 270 9.79 -4.36 1.06
CA ILE A 270 9.68 -4.71 -0.36
C ILE A 270 10.62 -3.85 -1.18
N GLU A 271 10.40 -2.53 -1.18
CA GLU A 271 11.14 -1.59 -2.01
C GLU A 271 11.05 -0.14 -1.51
N ASP A 272 11.96 0.69 -1.99
CA ASP A 272 11.90 2.14 -1.84
C ASP A 272 11.06 2.74 -2.97
N ILE A 273 10.10 3.60 -2.64
CA ILE A 273 9.20 4.18 -3.62
C ILE A 273 9.93 5.26 -4.43
N GLN A 274 10.00 5.05 -5.74
CA GLN A 274 10.64 5.96 -6.70
C GLN A 274 9.65 6.68 -7.61
N VAL A 275 8.34 6.51 -7.39
CA VAL A 275 7.31 7.17 -8.19
C VAL A 275 6.89 8.51 -7.60
N ASN A 276 6.11 9.26 -8.37
CA ASN A 276 5.60 10.56 -7.96
C ASN A 276 4.58 10.42 -6.83
N PHE A 277 4.69 11.27 -5.82
CA PHE A 277 3.74 11.38 -4.72
C PHE A 277 3.48 12.84 -4.35
N ILE A 278 2.33 13.06 -3.72
CA ILE A 278 1.92 14.35 -3.18
C ILE A 278 1.84 14.27 -1.67
N LEU A 279 1.98 15.42 -1.02
CA LEU A 279 1.81 15.55 0.41
C LEU A 279 1.04 16.80 0.77
N TRP A 280 0.32 16.73 1.88
CA TRP A 280 -0.42 17.86 2.42
C TRP A 280 -0.51 17.79 3.93
N GLU A 281 -0.57 18.96 4.56
CA GLU A 281 -0.79 19.04 6.00
C GLU A 281 -2.29 18.87 6.32
N ILE A 282 -2.60 17.91 7.20
CA ILE A 282 -3.96 17.43 7.46
C ILE A 282 -4.81 18.39 8.30
N HIS A 283 -4.18 19.30 9.04
CA HIS A 283 -4.85 20.27 9.91
C HIS A 283 -5.03 21.65 9.28
N GLY A 284 -4.71 21.80 7.99
CA GLY A 284 -4.95 23.05 7.28
C GLY A 284 -3.79 24.01 7.25
N ARG A 285 -2.57 23.62 7.62
CA ARG A 285 -1.41 24.51 7.56
C ARG A 285 -1.01 24.85 6.12
N HIS A 286 -0.51 26.07 5.91
CA HIS A 286 -0.03 26.55 4.60
C HIS A 286 1.29 27.32 4.68
N ASP A 287 2.00 27.18 5.80
CA ASP A 287 3.23 27.88 6.12
C ASP A 287 4.50 27.04 5.85
N TYR A 288 4.40 26.13 4.87
CA TYR A 288 5.49 25.37 4.27
C TYR A 288 5.47 25.56 2.75
N SER A 289 6.58 25.31 2.09
CA SER A 289 6.69 25.40 0.63
C SER A 289 7.70 24.39 0.09
N PHE A 290 7.84 24.34 -1.24
CA PHE A 290 8.69 23.43 -1.98
C PHE A 290 9.88 24.16 -2.60
N THR A 291 11.06 23.57 -2.54
CA THR A 291 12.31 24.23 -2.95
C THR A 291 12.42 24.38 -4.46
N LYS A 292 11.84 23.47 -5.24
CA LYS A 292 11.88 23.53 -6.71
C LYS A 292 10.61 24.13 -7.30
N THR A 293 10.79 24.87 -8.39
CA THR A 293 9.70 25.29 -9.27
C THR A 293 9.38 24.24 -10.33
N MET A 294 8.23 24.36 -10.99
CA MET A 294 7.85 23.47 -12.10
C MET A 294 8.91 23.49 -13.22
N LYS A 295 9.43 24.68 -13.56
CA LYS A 295 10.50 24.85 -14.56
C LYS A 295 11.80 24.15 -14.17
N GLN A 296 12.23 24.26 -12.92
CA GLN A 296 13.43 23.59 -12.42
C GLN A 296 13.28 22.07 -12.34
N SER A 297 12.04 21.59 -12.19
CA SER A 297 11.71 20.17 -12.20
C SER A 297 11.60 19.59 -13.61
N GLY A 298 11.65 20.44 -14.66
CA GLY A 298 11.63 20.03 -16.06
C GLY A 298 10.22 19.95 -16.67
N CYS A 299 9.20 20.51 -16.02
CA CYS A 299 7.86 20.55 -16.59
C CYS A 299 7.82 21.36 -17.88
N LEU A 300 7.07 20.86 -18.86
CA LEU A 300 6.80 21.52 -20.13
C LEU A 300 5.48 22.31 -20.07
N ASN A 301 4.50 21.78 -19.34
CA ASN A 301 3.21 22.40 -19.09
C ASN A 301 3.03 22.68 -17.59
N GLU A 302 2.06 23.53 -17.24
CA GLU A 302 1.75 23.80 -15.83
C GLU A 302 1.28 22.50 -15.15
N ALA A 303 1.94 22.15 -14.05
CA ALA A 303 1.59 20.97 -13.26
C ALA A 303 0.37 21.25 -12.39
N GLN A 304 -0.35 20.19 -12.02
CA GLN A 304 -1.42 20.29 -11.02
C GLN A 304 -0.84 20.72 -9.67
N THR A 305 -1.64 21.48 -8.91
CA THR A 305 -1.33 21.97 -7.57
C THR A 305 -2.53 21.76 -6.67
N TRP A 306 -2.34 21.71 -5.36
CA TRP A 306 -3.43 21.61 -4.39
C TRP A 306 -4.47 22.71 -4.58
N LYS A 307 -4.03 23.93 -4.91
CA LYS A 307 -4.94 25.04 -5.18
C LYS A 307 -5.84 24.75 -6.37
N THR A 308 -5.26 24.38 -7.52
CA THR A 308 -6.04 24.09 -8.74
C THR A 308 -6.94 22.88 -8.57
N MET A 309 -6.45 21.82 -7.92
CA MET A 309 -7.22 20.60 -7.68
C MET A 309 -8.38 20.81 -6.71
N THR A 310 -8.19 21.58 -5.64
CA THR A 310 -9.26 21.91 -4.69
C THR A 310 -10.31 22.84 -5.30
N GLU A 311 -9.90 23.78 -6.16
CA GLU A 311 -10.83 24.66 -6.88
C GLU A 311 -11.70 23.90 -7.89
N LEU A 312 -11.15 22.84 -8.51
CA LEU A 312 -11.87 21.97 -9.43
C LEU A 312 -12.83 21.00 -8.71
N ASN A 313 -12.48 20.55 -7.49
CA ASN A 313 -13.19 19.52 -6.74
C ASN A 313 -13.71 20.03 -5.38
N LYS A 314 -14.49 21.12 -5.37
CA LYS A 314 -14.94 21.80 -4.14
C LYS A 314 -15.79 20.96 -3.19
N ASP A 315 -16.52 19.99 -3.70
CA ASP A 315 -17.46 19.17 -2.93
C ASP A 315 -16.85 17.84 -2.44
N VAL A 316 -15.56 17.62 -2.70
CA VAL A 316 -14.85 16.36 -2.41
C VAL A 316 -13.95 16.55 -1.18
N PRO A 317 -13.87 15.56 -0.26
CA PRO A 317 -12.89 15.60 0.82
C PRO A 317 -11.45 15.75 0.30
N LEU A 318 -10.60 16.50 1.00
CA LEU A 318 -9.24 16.82 0.54
C LEU A 318 -8.40 15.59 0.15
N GLU A 319 -8.65 14.44 0.77
CA GLU A 319 -7.98 13.16 0.50
C GLU A 319 -8.31 12.55 -0.87
N ASP A 320 -9.49 12.86 -1.40
CA ASP A 320 -10.01 12.36 -2.66
C ASP A 320 -9.97 13.44 -3.78
N VAL A 321 -9.54 14.66 -3.45
CA VAL A 321 -9.41 15.78 -4.40
C VAL A 321 -8.32 15.52 -5.44
N TRP A 322 -7.20 14.91 -5.02
CA TRP A 322 -6.05 14.67 -5.88
C TRP A 322 -5.50 13.26 -5.63
N GLY A 323 -5.29 12.51 -6.71
CA GLY A 323 -4.77 11.16 -6.64
C GLY A 323 -4.42 10.59 -8.03
N PRO A 324 -4.05 9.31 -8.09
CA PRO A 324 -3.74 8.63 -9.34
C PRO A 324 -4.85 8.74 -10.39
N GLU A 325 -6.11 8.73 -9.96
CA GLU A 325 -7.32 8.76 -10.78
C GLU A 325 -7.44 10.00 -11.67
N ASN A 326 -6.85 11.13 -11.24
CA ASN A 326 -6.95 12.41 -11.92
C ASN A 326 -5.59 13.08 -12.15
N TYR A 327 -4.49 12.35 -11.93
CA TYR A 327 -3.15 12.84 -12.16
C TYR A 327 -2.86 13.02 -13.66
N ARG A 328 -2.21 14.14 -14.00
CA ARG A 328 -1.68 14.39 -15.33
C ARG A 328 -0.23 14.81 -15.27
N THR A 329 0.60 14.15 -16.06
CA THR A 329 2.03 14.47 -16.18
C THR A 329 2.25 15.86 -16.79
N CYS A 330 3.15 16.65 -16.20
CA CYS A 330 3.58 17.95 -16.74
C CYS A 330 4.70 17.83 -17.79
N PHE A 331 5.24 16.63 -18.00
CA PHE A 331 6.42 16.36 -18.84
C PHE A 331 6.08 16.03 -20.29
N SER A 332 4.79 16.04 -20.65
CA SER A 332 4.32 15.72 -22.00
C SER A 332 3.79 16.98 -22.69
N TYR A 333 4.15 17.19 -23.96
CA TYR A 333 3.54 18.23 -24.80
C TYR A 333 2.09 17.92 -25.17
N ALA A 334 1.71 16.64 -25.18
CA ALA A 334 0.38 16.19 -25.58
C ALA A 334 -0.66 16.32 -24.45
N VAL A 335 -0.20 16.40 -23.20
CA VAL A 335 -1.04 16.39 -22.00
C VAL A 335 -0.70 17.60 -21.13
N GLY A 336 -1.68 18.45 -20.84
CA GLY A 336 -1.53 19.60 -19.96
C GLY A 336 -1.89 20.94 -20.61
N LYS A 337 -1.85 22.01 -19.81
CA LYS A 337 -2.11 23.37 -20.27
C LYS A 337 -0.82 24.19 -20.19
N PRO A 338 -0.52 25.02 -21.20
CA PRO A 338 0.52 26.03 -21.07
C PRO A 338 0.14 26.99 -19.92
N GLY A 339 1.10 27.30 -19.06
CA GLY A 339 0.85 28.14 -17.89
C GLY A 339 2.14 28.60 -17.20
N ASP A 340 2.01 29.04 -15.95
CA ASP A 340 3.13 29.63 -15.21
C ASP A 340 4.02 28.56 -14.55
N LEU A 341 5.17 28.29 -15.19
CA LEU A 341 6.14 27.32 -14.69
C LEU A 341 7.01 27.84 -13.53
N SER A 342 6.81 29.09 -13.08
CA SER A 342 7.55 29.66 -11.95
C SER A 342 6.98 29.26 -10.59
N GLN A 343 5.78 28.69 -10.56
CA GLN A 343 5.14 28.21 -9.34
C GLN A 343 5.94 27.07 -8.69
N PRO A 344 5.83 26.89 -7.36
CA PRO A 344 6.39 25.74 -6.66
C PRO A 344 5.87 24.42 -7.24
N TYR A 345 6.75 23.44 -7.38
CA TYR A 345 6.36 22.10 -7.78
C TYR A 345 5.95 21.30 -6.55
N GLU A 346 4.68 20.93 -6.45
CA GLU A 346 4.12 20.27 -5.26
C GLU A 346 4.21 18.73 -5.29
N ILE A 347 4.78 18.17 -6.36
CA ILE A 347 4.96 16.74 -6.54
C ILE A 347 6.40 16.38 -6.18
N ILE A 348 6.59 15.38 -5.32
CA ILE A 348 7.90 14.89 -4.91
C ILE A 348 8.12 13.49 -5.49
N ASN A 349 9.36 13.23 -5.85
CA ASN A 349 9.87 11.94 -6.25
C ASN A 349 11.26 11.77 -5.57
N SER A 350 11.69 10.54 -5.31
CA SER A 350 13.04 10.29 -4.78
C SER A 350 14.15 10.93 -5.64
N SER A 351 13.95 10.99 -6.96
CA SER A 351 14.92 11.49 -7.93
C SER A 351 14.87 13.00 -8.20
N ASN A 352 13.75 13.68 -7.90
CA ASN A 352 13.56 15.06 -8.35
C ASN A 352 14.24 16.11 -7.45
N ASN A 353 14.83 15.69 -6.31
CA ASN A 353 15.52 16.54 -5.33
C ASN A 353 14.68 17.76 -4.90
N ASN A 354 13.36 17.60 -4.87
CA ASN A 354 12.42 18.60 -4.40
C ASN A 354 12.18 18.40 -2.90
N HIS A 355 12.40 19.45 -2.12
CA HIS A 355 12.35 19.38 -0.66
C HIS A 355 11.24 20.28 -0.13
N ILE A 356 10.70 19.92 1.03
CA ILE A 356 9.85 20.77 1.84
C ILE A 356 10.74 21.68 2.67
N TYR A 357 10.36 22.95 2.81
CA TYR A 357 11.01 23.90 3.72
C TYR A 357 9.99 24.82 4.38
N TRP A 358 10.40 25.48 5.47
CA TRP A 358 9.55 26.35 6.28
C TRP A 358 9.97 27.82 6.17
N PRO A 359 9.37 28.60 5.24
CA PRO A 359 9.82 29.97 4.95
C PRO A 359 9.71 30.93 6.14
N MET A 360 8.75 30.69 7.03
CA MET A 360 8.51 31.54 8.21
C MET A 360 9.53 31.28 9.33
N GLY A 361 10.28 30.17 9.26
CA GLY A 361 11.34 29.84 10.20
C GLY A 361 10.88 29.75 11.65
N HIS A 362 9.62 29.36 11.91
CA HIS A 362 9.06 29.20 13.25
C HIS A 362 9.02 27.73 13.70
N SER A 363 8.98 27.52 15.01
CA SER A 363 8.80 26.19 15.59
C SER A 363 7.34 25.79 15.50
N GLY A 364 7.07 24.60 15.00
CA GLY A 364 5.72 24.10 14.83
C GLY A 364 5.67 22.60 14.62
N MET A 365 4.52 22.01 14.97
CA MET A 365 4.20 20.63 14.65
C MET A 365 3.41 20.59 13.33
N TYR A 366 3.84 19.72 12.43
CA TYR A 366 3.23 19.50 11.10
C TYR A 366 2.90 18.03 10.96
N ILE A 367 1.69 17.72 10.51
CA ILE A 367 1.28 16.34 10.26
C ILE A 367 0.94 16.21 8.79
N PHE A 368 1.83 15.55 8.07
CA PHE A 368 1.72 15.36 6.64
C PHE A 368 1.08 14.02 6.34
N ARG A 369 0.10 14.03 5.46
CA ARG A 369 -0.34 12.84 4.75
C ARG A 369 0.31 12.83 3.38
N VAL A 370 0.70 11.63 2.93
CA VAL A 370 1.27 11.38 1.62
C VAL A 370 0.35 10.45 0.86
N LYS A 371 0.22 10.66 -0.45
CA LYS A 371 -0.49 9.78 -1.38
C LYS A 371 0.35 9.57 -2.62
N ILE A 372 0.48 8.31 -3.04
CA ILE A 372 1.14 7.98 -4.31
C ILE A 372 0.26 8.49 -5.46
N LEU A 373 0.89 9.12 -6.44
CA LEU A 373 0.20 9.81 -7.53
C LEU A 373 0.30 9.07 -8.87
N ASP A 374 1.24 8.14 -9.00
CA ASP A 374 1.48 7.43 -10.25
C ASP A 374 0.36 6.40 -10.55
N PRO A 375 -0.37 6.56 -11.66
CA PRO A 375 -1.48 5.69 -12.04
C PRO A 375 -1.03 4.30 -12.48
N ASN A 376 0.26 4.07 -12.75
CA ASN A 376 0.78 2.76 -13.14
C ASN A 376 1.41 1.99 -11.97
N TYR A 377 1.52 2.60 -10.80
CA TYR A 377 2.24 2.00 -9.67
C TYR A 377 1.43 0.89 -8.97
N SER A 378 0.17 1.16 -8.62
CA SER A 378 -0.69 0.19 -7.94
C SER A 378 -2.17 0.46 -8.21
N PHE A 379 -3.02 -0.54 -7.98
CA PHE A 379 -4.47 -0.36 -7.84
C PHE A 379 -4.89 0.17 -6.46
N CYS A 380 -4.02 0.03 -5.46
CA CYS A 380 -4.23 0.54 -4.12
C CYS A 380 -4.29 2.07 -4.06
N ASN A 381 -5.14 2.58 -3.15
CA ASN A 381 -4.94 3.93 -2.64
C ASN A 381 -3.85 3.90 -1.54
N LEU A 382 -2.60 4.07 -1.96
CA LEU A 382 -1.44 4.03 -1.07
C LEU A 382 -1.24 5.38 -0.38
N MET A 383 -1.42 5.38 0.94
CA MET A 383 -1.27 6.58 1.76
C MET A 383 -0.45 6.35 3.03
N ALA A 384 0.35 7.36 3.40
CA ALA A 384 1.16 7.37 4.61
C ALA A 384 0.86 8.61 5.44
N ILE A 385 1.12 8.55 6.75
CA ILE A 385 1.13 9.74 7.60
C ILE A 385 2.47 9.79 8.33
N PHE A 386 3.05 10.99 8.41
CA PHE A 386 4.22 11.26 9.23
C PHE A 386 4.12 12.65 9.86
N ALA A 387 4.81 12.85 10.98
CA ALA A 387 4.84 14.11 11.69
C ALA A 387 6.24 14.72 11.68
N ILE A 388 6.32 16.05 11.61
CA ILE A 388 7.55 16.83 11.74
C ILE A 388 7.37 17.88 12.83
N GLU A 389 8.32 17.93 13.74
CA GLU A 389 8.49 19.01 14.72
C GLU A 389 9.66 19.88 14.27
N THR A 390 9.37 21.11 13.84
CA THR A 390 10.43 22.07 13.53
C THR A 390 10.87 22.79 14.80
N TYR A 391 12.17 22.96 14.97
CA TYR A 391 12.77 23.77 16.03
C TYR A 391 13.76 24.77 15.44
N GLY A 392 14.34 25.64 16.26
CA GLY A 392 15.30 26.62 15.78
C GLY A 392 14.59 27.88 15.27
N VAL A 393 14.26 28.76 16.22
CA VAL A 393 13.90 30.15 15.94
C VAL A 393 14.56 31.01 17.01
N ILE A 394 15.28 32.03 16.56
CA ILE A 394 15.51 33.22 17.39
C ILE A 394 14.31 34.11 17.05
N PRO A 395 13.29 34.24 17.91
CA PRO A 395 12.16 35.11 17.60
C PRO A 395 12.71 36.50 17.28
N SER A 396 12.29 37.08 16.16
CA SER A 396 12.60 38.48 15.88
C SER A 396 12.11 39.28 17.10
N PRO A 397 13.00 40.00 17.79
CA PRO A 397 12.64 40.59 19.07
C PRO A 397 11.50 41.56 18.82
N SER A 398 10.40 41.40 19.56
CA SER A 398 9.22 42.24 19.35
C SER A 398 9.64 43.71 19.43
N PHE A 399 9.11 44.55 18.52
CA PHE A 399 9.44 45.98 18.47
C PHE A 399 9.29 46.64 19.85
N TYR A 400 8.26 46.26 20.60
CA TYR A 400 8.02 46.72 21.97
C TYR A 400 9.13 46.32 22.95
N LEU A 401 9.66 45.10 22.86
CA LEU A 401 10.72 44.62 23.74
C LEU A 401 12.05 45.33 23.41
N VAL A 402 12.36 45.51 22.12
CA VAL A 402 13.52 46.30 21.68
C VAL A 402 13.40 47.76 22.13
N ALA A 403 12.24 48.39 21.90
CA ALA A 403 11.98 49.77 22.31
C ALA A 403 12.05 49.94 23.83
N SER A 404 11.52 48.97 24.60
CA SER A 404 11.55 49.00 26.06
C SER A 404 12.97 48.86 26.60
N ILE A 405 13.79 47.95 26.05
CA ILE A 405 15.21 47.82 26.41
C ILE A 405 15.98 49.11 26.09
N LEU A 406 15.78 49.69 24.90
CA LEU A 406 16.43 50.95 24.51
C LEU A 406 16.02 52.11 25.41
N PHE A 407 14.74 52.18 25.80
CA PHE A 407 14.23 53.20 26.72
C PHE A 407 14.84 53.05 28.12
N VAL A 408 14.93 51.82 28.64
CA VAL A 408 15.59 51.53 29.92
C VAL A 408 17.06 51.92 29.87
N LEU A 409 17.78 51.58 28.80
CA LEU A 409 19.18 51.97 28.62
C LEU A 409 19.35 53.50 28.58
N MET A 410 18.49 54.21 27.86
CA MET A 410 18.51 55.68 27.81
C MET A 410 18.29 56.30 29.20
N LEU A 411 17.33 55.79 29.98
CA LEU A 411 17.11 56.24 31.37
C LEU A 411 18.32 55.96 32.26
N LEU A 412 18.96 54.81 32.09
CA LEU A 412 20.15 54.43 32.85
C LEU A 412 21.34 55.35 32.53
N PHE A 413 21.57 55.65 31.25
CA PHE A 413 22.56 56.65 30.84
C PHE A 413 22.25 58.04 31.40
N PHE A 414 20.99 58.48 31.34
CA PHE A 414 20.59 59.80 31.84
C PHE A 414 20.77 59.92 33.35
N THR A 415 20.41 58.88 34.09
CA THR A 415 20.59 58.84 35.56
C THR A 415 22.07 58.85 35.94
N ILE A 416 22.93 58.08 35.26
CA ILE A 416 24.39 58.12 35.48
C ILE A 416 24.94 59.52 35.17
N LEU A 417 24.50 60.15 34.07
CA LEU A 417 24.98 61.46 33.66
C LEU A 417 24.57 62.55 34.67
N VAL A 418 23.34 62.50 35.18
CA VAL A 418 22.86 63.41 36.23
C VAL A 418 23.63 63.19 37.54
N LEU A 419 23.82 61.93 37.97
CA LEU A 419 24.56 61.62 39.19
C LEU A 419 26.03 62.04 39.09
N SER A 420 26.68 61.77 37.96
CA SER A 420 28.06 62.21 37.71
C SER A 420 28.18 63.74 37.69
N TYR A 421 27.21 64.47 37.13
CA TYR A 421 27.17 65.92 37.17
C TYR A 421 27.05 66.46 38.60
N PHE A 422 26.16 65.89 39.42
CA PHE A 422 26.04 66.29 40.82
C PHE A 422 27.30 65.97 41.62
N GLN A 423 27.94 64.83 41.36
CA GLN A 423 29.21 64.47 41.99
C GLN A 423 30.36 65.39 41.55
N TYR A 424 30.43 65.72 40.27
CA TYR A 424 31.35 66.73 39.74
C TYR A 424 31.13 68.08 40.40
N MET A 425 29.89 68.57 40.49
CA MET A 425 29.55 69.83 41.14
C MET A 425 29.89 69.83 42.63
N ARG A 426 29.70 68.70 43.33
CA ARG A 426 30.08 68.54 44.74
C ARG A 426 31.61 68.64 44.92
N VAL A 427 32.38 67.98 44.05
CA VAL A 427 33.84 68.03 44.05
C VAL A 427 34.34 69.43 43.67
N TYR A 428 33.80 70.02 42.60
CA TYR A 428 34.14 71.37 42.14
C TYR A 428 33.90 72.43 43.22
N ARG A 429 32.75 72.37 43.91
CA ARG A 429 32.48 73.23 45.07
C ARG A 429 33.46 72.97 46.22
N TYR A 430 33.80 71.73 46.52
CA TYR A 430 34.77 71.41 47.57
C TYR A 430 36.17 72.00 47.31
N TYR A 431 36.62 72.03 46.04
CA TYR A 431 37.93 72.58 45.69
C TYR A 431 37.95 74.12 45.60
N ILE A 432 36.84 74.79 45.29
CA ILE A 432 36.76 76.26 45.30
C ILE A 432 36.67 76.82 46.73
N TYR A 433 35.99 76.14 47.65
CA TYR A 433 35.80 76.62 49.02
C TYR A 433 36.87 76.16 50.01
N LYS A 434 37.95 75.50 49.55
CA LYS A 434 39.11 75.22 50.39
C LYS A 434 40.06 76.43 50.34
N PRO A 435 40.20 77.23 51.42
CA PRO A 435 41.09 78.38 51.41
C PRO A 435 42.54 77.95 51.18
N LEU A 436 43.21 78.64 50.25
CA LEU A 436 44.67 78.62 50.12
C LEU A 436 45.31 78.80 51.50
N ASN A 437 46.26 77.91 51.79
CA ASN A 437 46.99 77.84 53.06
C ASN A 437 47.45 79.22 53.57
N LYS A 438 47.27 79.39 54.89
CA LYS A 438 47.75 80.53 55.70
C LYS A 438 49.23 80.86 55.39
N PRO A 439 49.62 82.15 55.32
CA PRO A 439 51.02 82.53 55.23
C PRO A 439 51.78 82.16 56.52
N PRO A 440 53.05 81.72 56.45
CA PRO A 440 53.84 81.46 57.64
C PRO A 440 54.08 82.75 58.42
N GLY A 441 53.68 82.73 59.69
CA GLY A 441 53.92 83.81 60.64
C GLY A 441 55.42 83.98 60.94
N LYS A 442 55.82 85.25 61.10
CA LYS A 442 57.13 85.72 61.56
C LYS A 442 57.69 84.88 62.71
N GLN A 443 58.92 84.38 62.57
CA GLN A 443 59.81 84.18 63.71
C GLN A 443 60.79 85.37 63.80
N LYS A 444 60.89 85.93 65.01
CA LYS A 444 61.83 86.98 65.42
C LYS A 444 62.83 86.36 66.40
N LYS A 445 64.09 86.83 66.30
CA LYS A 445 65.25 86.67 67.22
C LYS A 445 65.96 85.32 67.12
N ASN A 446 67.30 85.25 67.10
CA ASN A 446 68.29 86.15 67.72
C ASN A 446 68.97 87.17 66.82
#